data_AF-A0A1I0E3T2-F1
#
_entry.id   AF-A0A1I0E3T2-F1
#
_cell.length_a   1.000
_cell.length_b   1.000
_cell.length_c   1.000
_cell.angle_alpha   90.00
_cell.angle_beta   90.00
_cell.angle_gamma   90.00
#
_symmetry.space_group_name_H-M   'P 1'
#
loop_
_entity.id
_entity.type
_entity.pdbx_description
1 polymer ?
#
loop_
_entity_poly.entity_id
_entity_poly.type
_entity_poly.pdbx_seq_one_letter_code
_entity_poly.pdbx_strand_id
1 'polypeptide(L)'
;MNKGLRKIYDEVGQATGLRINEQTDTLMGEASGFHLKVDMANNNYMVYASVRKNGQLPDKELLKSICKANKGMMSLGVQGNYVIATVRGMTTKKVIAYLINAIKALTEAFNMYGFEDVCESCGKPHTNLGSYCVSGSVSFLCDECYTQVTQSLQQSEVEMSNTKESVVAGVVGAFLGSVIGVITIIILGQLGYVAVISGLVMGVCTVKGYEMLGKKMSTKGIIICSIVMIIMTYFGEKLDWMITMMTEADFSLSEASFYFWDILEYADATSSFIGDLALVYLFTAGGAVPTILNVIKARKQAFTSYQIG
;
A
#
# COMPACT_ATOMS: atom_id res chain seq x y z
N MET A 1 -6.63 5.57 12.97
CA MET A 1 -5.27 5.76 13.52
C MET A 1 -4.89 4.77 14.63
N ASN A 2 -3.66 4.25 14.63
CA ASN A 2 -3.08 3.48 15.76
C ASN A 2 -2.67 4.42 16.92
N LYS A 3 -2.79 3.97 18.18
CA LYS A 3 -2.40 4.69 19.40
C LYS A 3 -0.98 5.29 19.36
N GLY A 4 0.00 4.56 18.80
CA GLY A 4 1.38 5.03 18.72
C GLY A 4 1.55 6.23 17.81
N LEU A 5 0.89 6.21 16.64
CA LEU A 5 0.90 7.31 15.68
C LEU A 5 0.17 8.54 16.25
N ARG A 6 -0.99 8.31 16.89
CA ARG A 6 -1.78 9.36 17.55
C ARG A 6 -0.95 10.16 18.55
N LYS A 7 -0.23 9.48 19.44
CA LYS A 7 0.65 10.13 20.43
C LYS A 7 1.69 11.05 19.78
N ILE A 8 2.33 10.58 18.70
CA ILE A 8 3.34 11.37 17.99
C ILE A 8 2.69 12.62 17.41
N TYR A 9 1.56 12.48 16.72
CA TYR A 9 0.88 13.62 16.10
C TYR A 9 0.28 14.59 17.12
N ASP A 10 -0.18 14.11 18.27
CA ASP A 10 -0.67 14.97 19.37
C ASP A 10 0.47 15.89 19.86
N GLU A 11 1.63 15.33 20.19
CA GLU A 11 2.77 16.10 20.70
C GLU A 11 3.37 17.03 19.64
N VAL A 12 3.47 16.58 18.38
CA VAL A 12 3.93 17.44 17.28
C VAL A 12 2.94 18.57 17.02
N GLY A 13 1.64 18.26 16.93
CA GLY A 13 0.58 19.23 16.70
C GLY A 13 0.51 20.31 17.78
N GLN A 14 0.65 19.94 19.06
CA GLN A 14 0.74 20.91 20.17
C GLN A 14 1.91 21.89 20.01
N ALA A 15 3.02 21.45 19.45
CA ALA A 15 4.23 22.26 19.30
C ALA A 15 4.28 23.09 18.00
N THR A 16 3.50 22.71 16.99
CA THR A 16 3.55 23.35 15.64
C THR A 16 2.24 24.04 15.24
N GLY A 17 1.14 23.78 15.95
CA GLY A 17 -0.19 24.29 15.61
C GLY A 17 -0.97 23.41 14.63
N LEU A 18 -0.35 22.34 14.11
CA LEU A 18 -1.03 21.38 13.22
C LEU A 18 -2.05 20.53 14.00
N ARG A 19 -3.05 20.02 13.28
CA ARG A 19 -4.17 19.26 13.83
C ARG A 19 -4.26 17.87 13.22
N ILE A 20 -4.71 16.92 14.01
CA ILE A 20 -4.94 15.55 13.55
C ILE A 20 -6.21 15.50 12.73
N ASN A 21 -6.12 14.93 11.53
CA ASN A 21 -7.26 14.44 10.78
C ASN A 21 -7.38 12.92 10.98
N GLU A 22 -8.35 12.49 11.78
CA GLU A 22 -8.56 11.07 12.10
C GLU A 22 -9.12 10.25 10.92
N GLN A 23 -9.69 10.90 9.90
CA GLN A 23 -10.24 10.21 8.73
C GLN A 23 -9.13 9.79 7.75
N THR A 24 -8.09 10.63 7.63
CA THR A 24 -6.95 10.37 6.73
C THR A 24 -5.72 9.87 7.46
N ASP A 25 -5.75 9.76 8.80
CA ASP A 25 -4.58 9.43 9.64
C ASP A 25 -3.38 10.37 9.36
N THR A 26 -3.64 11.67 9.14
CA THR A 26 -2.62 12.69 8.87
C THR A 26 -2.59 13.79 9.93
N LEU A 27 -1.45 14.44 10.08
CA LEU A 27 -1.32 15.69 10.82
C LEU A 27 -1.23 16.83 9.81
N MET A 28 -2.12 17.80 9.89
CA MET A 28 -2.27 18.84 8.84
C MET A 28 -2.69 20.19 9.42
N GLY A 29 -2.47 21.26 8.65
CA GLY A 29 -2.91 22.60 9.00
C GLY A 29 -1.91 23.64 8.54
N GLU A 30 -1.95 24.80 9.17
CA GLU A 30 -1.06 25.91 8.86
C GLU A 30 -0.01 26.09 9.98
N ALA A 31 1.25 26.27 9.61
CA ALA A 31 2.29 26.71 10.52
C ALA A 31 3.11 27.84 9.88
N SER A 32 3.23 28.96 10.59
CA SER A 32 4.02 30.13 10.15
C SER A 32 3.69 30.62 8.73
N GLY A 33 2.41 30.60 8.34
CA GLY A 33 1.94 31.06 7.03
C GLY A 33 1.94 30.00 5.91
N PHE A 34 2.29 28.75 6.22
CA PHE A 34 2.37 27.68 5.21
C PHE A 34 1.46 26.51 5.56
N HIS A 35 0.73 26.02 4.56
CA HIS A 35 -0.04 24.79 4.68
C HIS A 35 0.90 23.58 4.62
N LEU A 36 0.80 22.74 5.64
CA LEU A 36 1.64 21.56 5.82
C LEU A 36 0.80 20.33 6.13
N LYS A 37 1.26 19.19 5.64
CA LYS A 37 0.76 17.87 6.05
C LYS A 37 1.90 16.93 6.37
N VAL A 38 1.66 16.03 7.32
CA VAL A 38 2.56 14.95 7.72
C VAL A 38 1.83 13.63 7.57
N ASP A 39 2.42 12.74 6.79
CA ASP A 39 1.95 11.37 6.56
C ASP A 39 3.05 10.36 6.87
N MET A 40 2.69 9.08 7.06
CA MET A 40 3.62 8.00 7.34
C MET A 40 3.70 7.04 6.14
N ALA A 41 4.88 6.92 5.54
CA ALA A 41 5.16 5.99 4.45
C ALA A 41 6.46 5.22 4.70
N ASN A 42 6.44 3.90 4.51
CA ASN A 42 7.61 3.03 4.64
C ASN A 42 8.40 3.22 5.96
N ASN A 43 7.68 3.33 7.09
CA ASN A 43 8.25 3.64 8.41
C ASN A 43 8.99 4.98 8.54
N ASN A 44 8.79 5.90 7.59
CA ASN A 44 9.27 7.28 7.67
C ASN A 44 8.08 8.23 7.75
N TYR A 45 8.33 9.41 8.29
CA TYR A 45 7.36 10.49 8.32
C TYR A 45 7.70 11.48 7.21
N MET A 46 6.71 11.84 6.41
CA MET A 46 6.87 12.70 5.24
C MET A 46 6.17 14.02 5.52
N VAL A 47 6.93 15.12 5.57
CA VAL A 47 6.41 16.47 5.73
C VAL A 47 6.31 17.11 4.36
N TYR A 48 5.11 17.51 3.97
CA TYR A 48 4.82 18.12 2.68
C TYR A 48 4.50 19.59 2.86
N ALA A 49 5.05 20.41 1.98
CA ALA A 49 4.72 21.82 1.80
C ALA A 49 4.61 22.13 0.32
N SER A 50 3.73 23.04 -0.08
CA SER A 50 3.63 23.52 -1.46
C SER A 50 3.98 25.00 -1.48
N VAL A 51 5.19 25.30 -1.92
CA VAL A 51 5.75 26.66 -1.83
C VAL A 51 6.45 27.07 -3.11
N ARG A 52 6.34 28.36 -3.45
CA ARG A 52 7.04 28.94 -4.60
C ARG A 52 7.50 30.36 -4.31
N LYS A 53 8.57 30.76 -5.00
CA LYS A 53 9.08 32.13 -5.02
C LYS A 53 9.06 32.62 -6.45
N ASN A 54 8.29 33.66 -6.75
CA ASN A 54 8.13 34.17 -8.12
C ASN A 54 7.76 33.05 -9.12
N GLY A 55 6.90 32.13 -8.70
CA GLY A 55 6.50 30.97 -9.49
C GLY A 55 7.56 29.85 -9.59
N GLN A 56 8.71 29.96 -8.96
CA GLN A 56 9.77 28.94 -8.96
C GLN A 56 9.77 28.09 -7.69
N LEU A 57 10.07 26.80 -7.85
CA LEU A 57 10.25 25.87 -6.74
C LEU A 57 11.60 26.13 -6.05
N PRO A 58 11.77 25.75 -4.77
CA PRO A 58 13.07 25.87 -4.10
C PRO A 58 14.19 25.13 -4.85
N ASP A 59 15.34 25.76 -4.95
CA ASP A 59 16.48 25.17 -5.62
C ASP A 59 17.11 24.04 -4.80
N LYS A 60 17.85 23.16 -5.49
CA LYS A 60 18.44 21.97 -4.90
C LYS A 60 19.52 22.28 -3.86
N GLU A 61 20.21 23.42 -3.97
CA GLU A 61 21.30 23.78 -3.05
C GLU A 61 20.73 24.25 -1.71
N LEU A 62 19.69 25.08 -1.75
CA LEU A 62 18.92 25.48 -0.58
C LEU A 62 18.33 24.26 0.15
N LEU A 63 17.67 23.34 -0.57
CA LEU A 63 17.09 22.16 0.08
C LEU A 63 18.16 21.24 0.69
N LYS A 64 19.33 21.10 0.03
CA LYS A 64 20.47 20.36 0.60
C LYS A 64 21.01 21.02 1.86
N SER A 65 21.10 22.34 1.92
CA SER A 65 21.62 23.05 3.09
C SER A 65 20.69 22.89 4.30
N ILE A 66 19.38 23.03 4.09
CA ILE A 66 18.36 22.78 5.11
C ILE A 66 18.44 21.33 5.62
N CYS A 67 18.50 20.35 4.70
CA CYS A 67 18.56 18.94 5.07
C CYS A 67 19.80 18.60 5.92
N LYS A 68 20.98 19.14 5.55
CA LYS A 68 22.22 18.89 6.30
C LYS A 68 22.22 19.53 7.69
N ALA A 69 21.55 20.67 7.85
CA ALA A 69 21.46 21.38 9.12
C ALA A 69 20.49 20.71 10.11
N ASN A 70 19.56 19.88 9.63
CA ASN A 70 18.47 19.33 10.44
C ASN A 70 18.62 17.84 10.71
N LYS A 71 19.10 17.50 11.91
CA LYS A 71 19.24 16.11 12.35
C LYS A 71 17.91 15.37 12.31
N GLY A 72 17.90 14.18 11.70
CA GLY A 72 16.71 13.35 11.56
C GLY A 72 15.97 13.53 10.24
N MET A 73 16.27 14.60 9.48
CA MET A 73 15.83 14.77 8.10
C MET A 73 16.75 13.96 7.18
N MET A 74 16.23 12.84 6.66
CA MET A 74 16.96 11.91 5.80
C MET A 74 17.13 12.46 4.38
N SER A 75 16.11 13.16 3.90
CA SER A 75 16.13 13.80 2.58
C SER A 75 15.17 14.98 2.58
N LEU A 76 15.46 15.93 1.69
CA LEU A 76 14.59 17.05 1.36
C LEU A 76 14.69 17.30 -0.15
N GLY A 77 13.55 17.35 -0.83
CA GLY A 77 13.54 17.49 -2.27
C GLY A 77 12.20 17.97 -2.80
N VAL A 78 12.17 18.21 -4.10
CA VAL A 78 10.96 18.60 -4.83
C VAL A 78 10.38 17.38 -5.54
N GLN A 79 9.07 17.19 -5.43
CA GLN A 79 8.32 16.20 -6.21
C GLN A 79 6.99 16.82 -6.66
N GLY A 80 6.84 17.04 -7.97
CA GLY A 80 5.71 17.80 -8.50
C GLY A 80 5.72 19.23 -7.96
N ASN A 81 4.63 19.65 -7.32
CA ASN A 81 4.49 20.95 -6.67
C ASN A 81 4.90 20.95 -5.19
N TYR A 82 5.41 19.83 -4.68
CA TYR A 82 5.73 19.68 -3.27
C TYR A 82 7.21 19.84 -2.99
N VAL A 83 7.52 20.45 -1.86
CA VAL A 83 8.71 20.16 -1.07
C VAL A 83 8.37 19.05 -0.09
N ILE A 84 9.18 17.99 -0.08
CA ILE A 84 8.96 16.80 0.75
C ILE A 84 10.20 16.54 1.60
N ALA A 85 10.03 16.59 2.91
CA ALA A 85 11.04 16.17 3.87
C ALA A 85 10.75 14.75 4.36
N THR A 86 11.73 13.85 4.26
CA THR A 86 11.65 12.52 4.88
C THR A 86 12.31 12.59 6.25
N VAL A 87 11.57 12.32 7.32
CA VAL A 87 12.02 12.39 8.71
C VAL A 87 11.97 11.00 9.33
N ARG A 88 13.05 10.61 10.03
CA ARG A 88 13.14 9.32 10.71
C ARG A 88 13.80 9.46 12.08
N GLY A 89 13.27 8.71 13.06
CA GLY A 89 13.84 8.61 14.40
C GLY A 89 13.84 7.17 14.93
N MET A 90 14.84 6.84 15.75
CA MET A 90 14.95 5.49 16.35
C MET A 90 13.99 5.26 17.52
N THR A 91 13.44 6.32 18.10
CA THR A 91 12.51 6.26 19.24
C THR A 91 11.41 7.28 19.03
N THR A 92 10.24 7.06 19.64
CA THR A 92 9.10 7.99 19.62
C THR A 92 9.52 9.42 20.00
N LYS A 93 10.29 9.59 21.08
CA LYS A 93 10.79 10.90 21.52
C LYS A 93 11.67 11.59 20.46
N LYS A 94 12.53 10.84 19.77
CA LYS A 94 13.36 11.37 18.68
C LYS A 94 12.53 11.74 17.46
N VAL A 95 11.54 10.92 17.09
CA VAL A 95 10.62 11.21 15.99
C VAL A 95 9.91 12.53 16.21
N ILE A 96 9.31 12.71 17.40
CA ILE A 96 8.59 13.94 17.77
C ILE A 96 9.50 15.16 17.68
N ALA A 97 10.68 15.11 18.30
CA ALA A 97 11.65 16.19 18.24
C ALA A 97 12.10 16.52 16.81
N TYR A 98 12.37 15.51 15.99
CA TYR A 98 12.82 15.71 14.61
C TYR A 98 11.71 16.24 13.70
N LEU A 99 10.46 15.83 13.91
CA LEU A 99 9.32 16.40 13.17
C LEU A 99 9.08 17.86 13.51
N ILE A 100 9.09 18.21 14.79
CA ILE A 100 8.95 19.61 15.24
C ILE A 100 10.06 20.47 14.63
N ASN A 101 11.32 20.00 14.70
CA ASN A 101 12.45 20.73 14.15
C ASN A 101 12.39 20.84 12.63
N ALA A 102 11.99 19.77 11.92
CA ALA A 102 11.84 19.80 10.46
C ALA A 102 10.78 20.81 10.02
N ILE A 103 9.60 20.82 10.67
CA ILE A 103 8.52 21.76 10.37
C ILE A 103 9.01 23.20 10.58
N LYS A 104 9.61 23.50 11.75
CA LYS A 104 10.15 24.84 12.05
C LYS A 104 11.22 25.27 11.06
N ALA A 105 12.21 24.41 10.80
CA ALA A 105 13.31 24.75 9.91
C ALA A 105 12.84 24.99 8.46
N LEU A 106 11.84 24.25 7.99
CA LEU A 106 11.25 24.47 6.68
C LEU A 106 10.52 25.81 6.62
N THR A 107 9.62 26.08 7.57
CA THR A 107 8.81 27.31 7.54
C THR A 107 9.66 28.56 7.79
N GLU A 108 10.68 28.49 8.65
CA GLU A 108 11.65 29.56 8.84
C GLU A 108 12.46 29.83 7.56
N ALA A 109 12.93 28.78 6.88
CA ALA A 109 13.63 28.93 5.61
C ALA A 109 12.71 29.53 4.54
N PHE A 110 11.47 29.04 4.41
CA PHE A 110 10.53 29.56 3.43
C PHE A 110 10.25 31.05 3.65
N ASN A 111 10.01 31.47 4.89
CA ASN A 111 9.87 32.88 5.24
C ASN A 111 11.15 33.68 4.92
N MET A 112 12.32 33.19 5.35
CA MET A 112 13.61 33.88 5.18
C MET A 112 13.96 34.12 3.71
N TYR A 113 13.71 33.12 2.85
CA TYR A 113 14.03 33.20 1.43
C TYR A 113 12.89 33.79 0.58
N GLY A 114 11.75 34.15 1.18
CA GLY A 114 10.62 34.78 0.51
C GLY A 114 9.82 33.82 -0.38
N PHE A 115 9.64 32.58 0.07
CA PHE A 115 8.68 31.66 -0.52
C PHE A 115 7.27 31.95 -0.01
N GLU A 116 6.29 31.75 -0.87
CA GLU A 116 4.87 31.90 -0.58
C GLU A 116 4.20 30.53 -0.60
N ASP A 117 3.16 30.39 0.21
CA ASP A 117 2.28 29.23 0.22
C ASP A 117 1.40 29.21 -1.04
N VAL A 118 1.33 28.07 -1.72
CA VAL A 118 0.64 27.97 -3.01
C VAL A 118 -0.22 26.73 -3.13
N CYS A 119 -1.29 26.83 -3.93
CA CYS A 119 -2.17 25.71 -4.25
C CYS A 119 -1.35 24.51 -4.78
N GLU A 120 -1.56 23.33 -4.19
CA GLU A 120 -0.82 22.11 -4.54
C GLU A 120 -1.05 21.64 -5.99
N SER A 121 -2.15 22.08 -6.62
CA SER A 121 -2.47 21.74 -8.02
C SER A 121 -1.91 22.75 -9.01
N CYS A 122 -2.32 24.04 -8.93
CA CYS A 122 -1.90 25.04 -9.93
C CYS A 122 -0.57 25.73 -9.61
N GLY A 123 -0.05 25.61 -8.38
CA GLY A 123 1.19 26.25 -7.95
C GLY A 123 1.10 27.78 -7.90
N LYS A 124 -0.09 28.37 -7.78
CA LYS A 124 -0.27 29.82 -7.62
C LYS A 124 -0.58 30.17 -6.16
N PRO A 125 -0.12 31.33 -5.68
CA PRO A 125 -0.53 31.83 -4.38
C PRO A 125 -2.01 32.21 -4.42
N HIS A 126 -2.72 31.93 -3.33
CA HIS A 126 -4.12 32.30 -3.14
C HIS A 126 -4.31 32.84 -1.72
N THR A 127 -5.26 33.75 -1.54
CA THR A 127 -5.57 34.35 -0.24
C THR A 127 -6.16 33.37 0.76
N ASN A 128 -6.81 32.31 0.26
CA ASN A 128 -7.32 31.23 1.08
C ASN A 128 -7.18 29.91 0.31
N LEU A 129 -6.51 28.94 0.91
CA LEU A 129 -6.47 27.56 0.41
C LEU A 129 -7.39 26.71 1.28
N GLY A 130 -8.31 25.99 0.64
CA GLY A 130 -9.13 25.02 1.32
C GLY A 130 -8.33 23.75 1.62
N SER A 131 -8.65 23.11 2.74
CA SER A 131 -8.19 21.76 3.05
C SER A 131 -9.20 20.75 2.53
N TYR A 132 -8.77 19.80 1.71
CA TYR A 132 -9.63 18.79 1.11
C TYR A 132 -9.03 17.40 1.28
N CYS A 133 -9.88 16.39 1.38
CA CYS A 133 -9.49 15.02 1.13
C CYS A 133 -9.74 14.73 -0.35
N VAL A 134 -8.73 14.26 -1.06
CA VAL A 134 -8.78 13.88 -2.48
C VAL A 134 -8.14 12.51 -2.62
N SER A 135 -8.90 11.54 -3.12
CA SER A 135 -8.44 10.15 -3.30
C SER A 135 -7.85 9.51 -2.03
N GLY A 136 -8.37 9.88 -0.85
CA GLY A 136 -7.91 9.39 0.45
C GLY A 136 -6.70 10.11 1.05
N SER A 137 -6.17 11.16 0.39
CA SER A 137 -5.05 11.97 0.89
C SER A 137 -5.50 13.41 1.15
N VAL A 138 -4.87 14.09 2.10
CA VAL A 138 -5.10 15.53 2.32
C VAL A 138 -4.43 16.33 1.22
N SER A 139 -5.12 17.34 0.71
CA SER A 139 -4.60 18.32 -0.24
C SER A 139 -5.06 19.74 0.09
N PHE A 140 -4.17 20.72 -0.15
CA PHE A 140 -4.45 22.14 0.02
C PHE A 140 -4.63 22.81 -1.36
N LEU A 141 -5.86 23.18 -1.68
CA LEU A 141 -6.25 23.59 -3.03
C LEU A 141 -7.02 24.92 -3.00
N CYS A 142 -6.96 25.67 -4.10
CA CYS A 142 -7.94 26.72 -4.36
C CYS A 142 -9.25 26.12 -4.91
N ASP A 143 -10.35 26.87 -4.81
CA ASP A 143 -11.69 26.41 -5.18
C ASP A 143 -11.78 25.92 -6.64
N GLU A 144 -11.13 26.61 -7.56
CA GLU A 144 -11.09 26.23 -8.97
C GLU A 144 -10.40 24.87 -9.17
N CYS A 145 -9.25 24.68 -8.52
CA CYS A 145 -8.51 23.42 -8.59
C CYS A 145 -9.28 22.28 -7.92
N TYR A 146 -9.93 22.54 -6.77
CA TYR A 146 -10.76 21.53 -6.11
C TYR A 146 -11.94 21.10 -6.99
N THR A 147 -12.58 22.05 -7.66
CA THR A 147 -13.69 21.77 -8.60
C THR A 147 -13.21 20.92 -9.77
N GLN A 148 -12.08 21.28 -10.40
CA GLN A 148 -11.50 20.52 -11.51
C GLN A 148 -11.08 19.10 -11.11
N VAL A 149 -10.45 18.95 -9.94
CA VAL A 149 -10.06 17.64 -9.40
C VAL A 149 -11.30 16.79 -9.12
N THR A 150 -12.31 17.35 -8.45
CA THR A 150 -13.55 16.62 -8.16
C THR A 150 -14.28 16.19 -9.43
N GLN A 151 -14.35 17.05 -10.44
CA GLN A 151 -14.94 16.70 -11.74
C GLN A 151 -14.16 15.58 -12.44
N SER A 152 -12.82 15.63 -12.38
CA SER A 152 -11.94 14.59 -12.95
C SER A 152 -12.11 13.25 -12.23
N LEU A 153 -12.27 13.27 -10.90
CA LEU A 153 -12.58 12.07 -10.11
C LEU A 153 -13.93 11.47 -10.49
N GLN A 154 -14.97 12.29 -10.60
CA GLN A 154 -16.31 11.85 -11.02
C GLN A 154 -16.29 11.24 -12.43
N GLN A 155 -15.59 11.88 -13.38
CA GLN A 155 -15.44 11.34 -14.73
C GLN A 155 -14.71 9.98 -14.70
N SER A 156 -13.64 9.87 -13.92
CA SER A 156 -12.88 8.64 -13.75
C SER A 156 -13.71 7.54 -13.07
N GLU A 157 -14.58 7.90 -12.12
CA GLU A 157 -15.50 6.97 -11.46
C GLU A 157 -16.53 6.41 -12.45
N VAL A 158 -17.12 7.29 -13.27
CA VAL A 158 -18.07 6.91 -14.32
C VAL A 158 -17.39 6.00 -15.35
N GLU A 159 -16.17 6.34 -15.79
CA GLU A 159 -15.40 5.52 -16.72
C GLU A 159 -15.07 4.13 -16.14
N MET A 160 -14.63 4.07 -14.89
CA MET A 160 -14.34 2.80 -14.21
C MET A 160 -15.62 1.99 -13.93
N SER A 161 -16.73 2.67 -13.65
CA SER A 161 -18.05 2.02 -13.49
C SER A 161 -18.49 1.36 -14.79
N ASN A 162 -18.36 2.09 -15.91
CA ASN A 162 -18.69 1.64 -17.26
C ASN A 162 -17.69 0.64 -17.84
N THR A 163 -16.47 0.57 -17.29
CA THR A 163 -15.49 -0.46 -17.66
C THR A 163 -16.07 -1.85 -17.35
N LYS A 164 -16.30 -2.62 -18.41
CA LYS A 164 -16.75 -4.00 -18.32
C LYS A 164 -15.63 -4.87 -17.75
N GLU A 165 -15.99 -5.68 -16.76
CA GLU A 165 -15.10 -6.71 -16.23
C GLU A 165 -14.87 -7.78 -17.30
N SER A 166 -13.61 -8.01 -17.66
CA SER A 166 -13.24 -9.07 -18.58
C SER A 166 -13.10 -10.38 -17.79
N VAL A 167 -14.23 -11.02 -17.46
CA VAL A 167 -14.23 -12.21 -16.61
C VAL A 167 -13.32 -13.31 -17.16
N VAL A 168 -13.34 -13.54 -18.47
CA VAL A 168 -12.49 -14.55 -19.14
C VAL A 168 -11.01 -14.22 -18.98
N ALA A 169 -10.61 -12.97 -19.23
CA ALA A 169 -9.22 -12.57 -19.04
C ALA A 169 -8.81 -12.60 -17.57
N GLY A 170 -9.72 -12.23 -16.65
CA GLY A 170 -9.51 -12.36 -15.21
C GLY A 170 -9.29 -13.80 -14.77
N VAL A 171 -10.08 -14.76 -15.28
CA VAL A 171 -9.88 -16.20 -15.03
C VAL A 171 -8.48 -16.62 -15.48
N VAL A 172 -8.09 -16.26 -16.72
CA VAL A 172 -6.72 -16.53 -17.21
C VAL A 172 -5.66 -15.94 -16.28
N GLY A 173 -5.88 -14.71 -15.80
CA GLY A 173 -4.98 -14.04 -14.86
C GLY A 173 -4.88 -14.74 -13.51
N ALA A 174 -6.01 -15.22 -12.96
CA ALA A 174 -6.05 -16.00 -11.74
C ALA A 174 -5.30 -17.33 -11.89
N PHE A 175 -5.49 -18.02 -13.02
CA PHE A 175 -4.75 -19.25 -13.33
C PHE A 175 -3.25 -19.00 -13.43
N LEU A 176 -2.82 -17.99 -14.18
CA LEU A 176 -1.40 -17.65 -14.28
C LEU A 176 -0.80 -17.24 -12.92
N GLY A 177 -1.55 -16.48 -12.13
CA GLY A 177 -1.14 -16.08 -10.77
C GLY A 177 -1.02 -17.26 -9.81
N SER A 178 -1.97 -18.20 -9.86
CA SER A 178 -1.95 -19.40 -9.01
C SER A 178 -0.85 -20.39 -9.41
N VAL A 179 -0.46 -20.47 -10.67
CA VAL A 179 0.72 -21.25 -11.09
C VAL A 179 1.99 -20.77 -10.39
N ILE A 180 2.17 -19.46 -10.22
CA ILE A 180 3.29 -18.91 -9.43
C ILE A 180 3.21 -19.40 -7.97
N GLY A 181 2.00 -19.43 -7.41
CA GLY A 181 1.73 -20.00 -6.09
C GLY A 181 2.12 -21.48 -6.00
N VAL A 182 1.70 -22.31 -6.96
CA VAL A 182 2.04 -23.76 -7.01
C VAL A 182 3.54 -23.97 -7.08
N ILE A 183 4.25 -23.24 -7.93
CA ILE A 183 5.72 -23.32 -8.03
C ILE A 183 6.37 -22.97 -6.68
N THR A 184 5.83 -21.96 -5.99
CA THR A 184 6.32 -21.55 -4.67
C THR A 184 6.07 -22.63 -3.60
N ILE A 185 4.91 -23.30 -3.63
CA ILE A 185 4.60 -24.43 -2.74
C ILE A 185 5.67 -25.52 -2.92
N ILE A 186 5.89 -25.97 -4.16
CA ILE A 186 6.86 -27.03 -4.46
C ILE A 186 8.28 -26.64 -4.02
N ILE A 187 8.76 -25.44 -4.38
CA ILE A 187 10.13 -25.02 -4.03
C ILE A 187 10.32 -24.95 -2.51
N LEU A 188 9.35 -24.42 -1.77
CA LEU A 188 9.47 -24.27 -0.33
C LEU A 188 9.26 -25.59 0.43
N GLY A 189 8.37 -26.46 -0.06
CA GLY A 189 8.14 -27.81 0.48
C GLY A 189 9.40 -28.65 0.42
N GLN A 190 10.08 -28.67 -0.73
CA GLN A 190 11.36 -29.37 -0.90
C GLN A 190 12.52 -28.81 -0.04
N LEU A 191 12.42 -27.57 0.43
CA LEU A 191 13.41 -26.98 1.34
C LEU A 191 13.05 -27.20 2.82
N GLY A 192 11.94 -27.87 3.13
CA GLY A 192 11.45 -28.08 4.50
C GLY A 192 10.99 -26.78 5.18
N TYR A 193 10.66 -25.73 4.42
CA TYR A 193 10.29 -24.42 4.94
C TYR A 193 8.77 -24.16 4.93
N VAL A 194 8.39 -23.23 5.80
CA VAL A 194 7.05 -22.94 6.32
C VAL A 194 5.98 -22.67 5.24
N ALA A 195 4.88 -23.43 5.29
CA ALA A 195 3.62 -23.27 4.55
C ALA A 195 3.04 -21.83 4.53
N VAL A 196 3.48 -20.98 5.45
CA VAL A 196 3.11 -19.55 5.53
C VAL A 196 3.41 -18.83 4.23
N ILE A 197 4.65 -18.90 3.74
CA ILE A 197 5.09 -18.03 2.64
C ILE A 197 4.43 -18.46 1.33
N SER A 198 4.37 -19.76 1.06
CA SER A 198 3.77 -20.32 -0.16
C SER A 198 2.28 -20.01 -0.25
N GLY A 199 1.54 -20.18 0.85
CA GLY A 199 0.12 -19.82 0.92
C GLY A 199 -0.11 -18.33 0.69
N LEU A 200 0.64 -17.44 1.38
CA LEU A 200 0.51 -16.00 1.19
C LEU A 200 0.73 -15.59 -0.29
N VAL A 201 1.77 -16.14 -0.94
CA VAL A 201 2.07 -15.89 -2.35
C VAL A 201 0.94 -16.37 -3.25
N MET A 202 0.43 -17.59 -3.04
CA MET A 202 -0.73 -18.13 -3.77
C MET A 202 -1.93 -17.18 -3.72
N GLY A 203 -2.28 -16.71 -2.52
CA GLY A 203 -3.41 -15.82 -2.30
C GLY A 203 -3.24 -14.45 -2.98
N VAL A 204 -2.08 -13.83 -2.82
CA VAL A 204 -1.79 -12.51 -3.40
C VAL A 204 -1.73 -12.58 -4.93
N CYS A 205 -0.97 -13.51 -5.49
CA CYS A 205 -0.75 -13.61 -6.94
C CYS A 205 -2.03 -13.98 -7.68
N THR A 206 -2.88 -14.86 -7.14
CA THR A 206 -4.15 -15.22 -7.78
C THR A 206 -5.10 -14.03 -7.87
N VAL A 207 -5.29 -13.31 -6.76
CA VAL A 207 -6.17 -12.14 -6.70
C VAL A 207 -5.64 -11.01 -7.59
N LYS A 208 -4.34 -10.71 -7.51
CA LYS A 208 -3.72 -9.66 -8.34
C LYS A 208 -3.70 -10.02 -9.82
N GLY A 209 -3.46 -11.28 -10.16
CA GLY A 209 -3.55 -11.79 -11.52
C GLY A 209 -4.94 -11.59 -12.13
N TYR A 210 -5.99 -11.92 -11.37
CA TYR A 210 -7.37 -11.67 -11.80
C TYR A 210 -7.63 -10.19 -11.98
N GLU A 211 -7.29 -9.35 -10.99
CA GLU A 211 -7.55 -7.90 -11.04
C GLU A 211 -6.91 -7.26 -12.28
N MET A 212 -5.66 -7.63 -12.57
CA MET A 212 -4.88 -7.05 -13.65
C MET A 212 -5.46 -7.37 -15.04
N LEU A 213 -5.81 -8.62 -15.30
CA LEU A 213 -6.34 -9.03 -16.61
C LEU A 213 -7.87 -8.84 -16.73
N GLY A 214 -8.58 -8.94 -15.61
CA GLY A 214 -10.02 -8.71 -15.52
C GLY A 214 -10.43 -7.25 -15.56
N LYS A 215 -9.47 -6.32 -15.36
CA LYS A 215 -9.62 -4.85 -15.27
C LYS A 215 -10.49 -4.35 -14.11
N LYS A 216 -11.16 -5.26 -13.43
CA LYS A 216 -12.11 -4.99 -12.35
C LYS A 216 -12.16 -6.23 -11.46
N MET A 217 -12.33 -6.01 -10.17
CA MET A 217 -12.57 -7.06 -9.19
C MET A 217 -14.00 -6.90 -8.67
N SER A 218 -14.95 -7.67 -9.20
CA SER A 218 -16.30 -7.74 -8.65
C SER A 218 -16.46 -8.91 -7.68
N THR A 219 -17.64 -9.03 -7.06
CA THR A 219 -18.00 -10.21 -6.27
C THR A 219 -17.87 -11.51 -7.07
N LYS A 220 -18.12 -11.47 -8.39
CA LYS A 220 -17.95 -12.63 -9.27
C LYS A 220 -16.48 -13.01 -9.39
N GLY A 221 -15.60 -12.02 -9.57
CA GLY A 221 -14.16 -12.23 -9.59
C GLY A 221 -13.61 -12.83 -8.29
N ILE A 222 -14.12 -12.37 -7.15
CA ILE A 222 -13.77 -12.94 -5.83
C ILE A 222 -14.15 -14.42 -5.75
N ILE A 223 -15.38 -14.78 -6.14
CA ILE A 223 -15.83 -16.18 -6.13
C ILE A 223 -14.95 -17.05 -7.04
N ILE A 224 -14.65 -16.57 -8.26
CA ILE A 224 -13.78 -17.27 -9.20
C ILE A 224 -12.38 -17.47 -8.63
N CYS A 225 -11.77 -16.41 -8.08
CA CYS A 225 -10.45 -16.51 -7.44
C CYS A 225 -10.46 -17.54 -6.31
N SER A 226 -11.50 -17.54 -5.46
CA SER A 226 -11.62 -18.52 -4.39
C SER A 226 -11.67 -19.95 -4.91
N ILE A 227 -12.45 -20.22 -5.96
CA ILE A 227 -12.50 -21.56 -6.58
C ILE A 227 -11.13 -21.95 -7.16
N VAL A 228 -10.48 -21.04 -7.90
CA VAL A 228 -9.15 -21.30 -8.47
C VAL A 228 -8.13 -21.59 -7.37
N MET A 229 -8.11 -20.80 -6.29
CA MET A 229 -7.21 -21.03 -5.15
C MET A 229 -7.47 -22.38 -4.49
N ILE A 230 -8.74 -22.78 -4.31
CA ILE A 230 -9.06 -24.09 -3.72
C ILE A 230 -8.47 -25.22 -4.58
N ILE A 231 -8.76 -25.20 -5.88
CA ILE A 231 -8.31 -26.25 -6.80
C ILE A 231 -6.78 -26.28 -6.91
N MET A 232 -6.16 -25.12 -7.11
CA MET A 232 -4.72 -25.01 -7.37
C MET A 232 -3.87 -25.25 -6.13
N THR A 233 -4.36 -24.90 -4.94
CA THR A 233 -3.66 -25.20 -3.69
C THR A 233 -3.64 -26.70 -3.42
N TYR A 234 -4.78 -27.39 -3.56
CA TYR A 234 -4.81 -28.85 -3.48
C TYR A 234 -3.87 -29.50 -4.50
N PHE A 235 -3.90 -29.02 -5.75
CA PHE A 235 -3.03 -29.55 -6.79
C PHE A 235 -1.55 -29.33 -6.49
N GLY A 236 -1.18 -28.14 -6.02
CA GLY A 236 0.20 -27.82 -5.67
C GLY A 236 0.72 -28.65 -4.50
N GLU A 237 -0.08 -28.79 -3.45
CA GLU A 237 0.27 -29.62 -2.30
C GLU A 237 0.40 -31.11 -2.68
N LYS A 238 -0.55 -31.63 -3.46
CA LYS A 238 -0.48 -33.00 -3.97
C LYS A 238 0.80 -33.21 -4.78
N LEU A 239 1.15 -32.27 -5.66
CA LEU A 239 2.38 -32.36 -6.46
C LEU A 239 3.64 -32.34 -5.59
N ASP A 240 3.70 -31.51 -4.55
CA ASP A 240 4.85 -31.47 -3.65
C ASP A 240 5.05 -32.80 -2.91
N TRP A 241 3.96 -33.39 -2.40
CA TRP A 241 3.99 -34.72 -1.79
C TRP A 241 4.37 -35.82 -2.80
N MET A 242 3.86 -35.74 -4.04
CA MET A 242 4.28 -36.67 -5.09
C MET A 242 5.78 -36.55 -5.39
N ILE A 243 6.34 -35.34 -5.42
CA ILE A 243 7.79 -35.15 -5.60
C ILE A 243 8.56 -35.77 -4.44
N THR A 244 8.08 -35.60 -3.21
CA THR A 244 8.67 -36.23 -2.02
C THR A 244 8.64 -37.76 -2.09
N MET A 245 7.53 -38.36 -2.55
CA MET A 245 7.44 -39.80 -2.79
C MET A 245 8.46 -40.27 -3.85
N MET A 246 8.68 -39.48 -4.90
CA MET A 246 9.64 -39.80 -5.95
C MET A 246 11.09 -39.70 -5.46
N THR A 247 11.40 -38.71 -4.62
CA THR A 247 12.78 -38.47 -4.16
C THR A 247 13.19 -39.35 -3.00
N GLU A 248 12.27 -39.65 -2.08
CA GLU A 248 12.56 -40.40 -0.85
C GLU A 248 12.23 -41.89 -0.93
N ALA A 249 11.21 -42.26 -1.72
CA ALA A 249 10.71 -43.63 -1.80
C ALA A 249 10.83 -44.25 -3.21
N ASP A 250 11.52 -43.58 -4.14
CA ASP A 250 11.87 -44.03 -5.49
C ASP A 250 10.66 -44.46 -6.35
N PHE A 251 9.49 -43.86 -6.08
CA PHE A 251 8.30 -44.05 -6.92
C PHE A 251 8.43 -43.30 -8.24
N SER A 252 7.87 -43.85 -9.31
CA SER A 252 7.64 -43.08 -10.54
C SER A 252 6.50 -42.06 -10.35
N LEU A 253 6.48 -41.00 -11.17
CA LEU A 253 5.40 -39.99 -11.14
C LEU A 253 4.01 -40.62 -11.32
N SER A 254 3.90 -41.66 -12.16
CA SER A 254 2.66 -42.39 -12.38
C SER A 254 2.20 -43.15 -11.14
N GLU A 255 3.12 -43.84 -10.44
CA GLU A 255 2.79 -44.60 -9.24
C GLU A 255 2.37 -43.66 -8.11
N ALA A 256 3.16 -42.60 -7.87
CA ALA A 256 2.84 -41.57 -6.88
C ALA A 256 1.50 -40.88 -7.17
N SER A 257 1.09 -40.76 -8.43
CA SER A 257 -0.18 -40.13 -8.81
C SER A 257 -1.38 -41.06 -8.63
N PHE A 258 -1.29 -42.30 -9.14
CA PHE A 258 -2.41 -43.26 -9.15
C PHE A 258 -2.66 -43.88 -7.77
N TYR A 259 -1.60 -44.19 -7.04
CA TYR A 259 -1.66 -44.81 -5.72
C TYR A 259 -1.44 -43.82 -4.58
N PHE A 260 -1.62 -42.51 -4.84
CA PHE A 260 -1.32 -41.45 -3.87
C PHE A 260 -1.88 -41.72 -2.48
N TRP A 261 -3.17 -42.05 -2.38
CA TRP A 261 -3.84 -42.30 -1.11
C TRP A 261 -3.40 -43.61 -0.46
N ASP A 262 -3.21 -44.66 -1.26
CA ASP A 262 -2.74 -45.96 -0.76
C ASP A 262 -1.33 -45.85 -0.18
N ILE A 263 -0.44 -45.07 -0.82
CA ILE A 263 0.91 -44.78 -0.35
C ILE A 263 0.86 -43.98 0.96
N LEU A 264 0.02 -42.94 1.04
CA LEU A 264 -0.14 -42.16 2.27
C LEU A 264 -0.67 -42.98 3.43
N GLU A 265 -1.64 -43.87 3.19
CA GLU A 265 -2.19 -44.75 4.23
C GLU A 265 -1.17 -45.78 4.69
N TYR A 266 -0.46 -46.42 3.75
CA TYR A 266 0.61 -47.37 4.08
C TYR A 266 1.75 -46.72 4.89
N ALA A 267 2.07 -45.46 4.60
CA ALA A 267 3.10 -44.69 5.30
C ALA A 267 2.62 -44.01 6.59
N ASP A 268 1.34 -44.18 6.99
CA ASP A 268 0.69 -43.44 8.10
C ASP A 268 0.83 -41.90 7.99
N ALA A 269 0.91 -41.40 6.75
CA ALA A 269 1.20 -40.00 6.43
C ALA A 269 -0.06 -39.19 6.04
N THR A 270 -1.23 -39.84 5.98
CA THR A 270 -2.51 -39.18 5.64
C THR A 270 -2.81 -37.98 6.55
N SER A 271 -2.53 -38.10 7.85
CA SER A 271 -2.77 -37.01 8.80
C SER A 271 -1.82 -35.83 8.57
N SER A 272 -0.56 -36.10 8.24
CA SER A 272 0.44 -35.09 7.87
C SER A 272 0.04 -34.34 6.61
N PHE A 273 -0.32 -35.06 5.54
CA PHE A 273 -0.79 -34.45 4.29
C PHE A 273 -2.02 -33.54 4.51
N ILE A 274 -3.01 -34.01 5.27
CA ILE A 274 -4.20 -33.21 5.58
C ILE A 274 -3.82 -31.98 6.43
N GLY A 275 -2.90 -32.14 7.37
CA GLY A 275 -2.38 -31.05 8.20
C GLY A 275 -1.69 -29.97 7.37
N ASP A 276 -0.78 -30.37 6.48
CA ASP A 276 -0.05 -29.44 5.61
C ASP A 276 -0.98 -28.75 4.61
N LEU A 277 -1.87 -29.51 3.98
CA LEU A 277 -2.91 -28.96 3.10
C LEU A 277 -3.78 -27.93 3.83
N ALA A 278 -4.20 -28.22 5.06
CA ALA A 278 -4.99 -27.29 5.87
C ALA A 278 -4.21 -26.01 6.21
N LEU A 279 -2.90 -26.13 6.50
CA LEU A 279 -2.03 -24.99 6.74
C LEU A 279 -1.86 -24.12 5.49
N VAL A 280 -1.57 -24.72 4.33
CA VAL A 280 -1.40 -23.96 3.08
C VAL A 280 -2.71 -23.25 2.71
N TYR A 281 -3.87 -23.88 2.93
CA TYR A 281 -5.17 -23.20 2.75
C TYR A 281 -5.34 -22.01 3.70
N LEU A 282 -5.03 -22.19 4.98
CA LEU A 282 -5.13 -21.12 5.97
C LEU A 282 -4.26 -19.92 5.60
N PHE A 283 -3.02 -20.16 5.16
CA PHE A 283 -2.13 -19.08 4.73
C PHE A 283 -2.50 -18.49 3.36
N THR A 284 -3.08 -19.30 2.47
CA THR A 284 -3.68 -18.80 1.22
C THR A 284 -4.81 -17.83 1.50
N ALA A 285 -5.71 -18.17 2.42
CA ALA A 285 -6.72 -17.23 2.90
C ALA A 285 -6.09 -15.99 3.53
N GLY A 286 -5.02 -16.17 4.33
CA GLY A 286 -4.23 -15.09 4.93
C GLY A 286 -3.62 -14.12 3.91
N GLY A 287 -3.29 -14.58 2.69
CA GLY A 287 -2.80 -13.72 1.60
C GLY A 287 -3.94 -13.10 0.79
N ALA A 288 -4.97 -13.89 0.49
CA ALA A 288 -6.08 -13.48 -0.36
C ALA A 288 -6.98 -12.43 0.29
N VAL A 289 -7.41 -12.66 1.54
CA VAL A 289 -8.33 -11.77 2.27
C VAL A 289 -7.81 -10.33 2.37
N PRO A 290 -6.61 -10.04 2.90
CA PRO A 290 -6.12 -8.67 2.96
C PRO A 290 -5.92 -8.07 1.57
N THR A 291 -5.54 -8.88 0.57
CA THR A 291 -5.40 -8.40 -0.81
C THR A 291 -6.74 -7.94 -1.37
N ILE A 292 -7.80 -8.74 -1.22
CA ILE A 292 -9.16 -8.40 -1.66
C ILE A 292 -9.67 -7.14 -0.93
N LEU A 293 -9.49 -7.07 0.39
CA LEU A 293 -9.88 -5.90 1.19
C LEU A 293 -9.14 -4.64 0.74
N ASN A 294 -7.85 -4.73 0.45
CA ASN A 294 -7.05 -3.61 -0.06
C ASN A 294 -7.55 -3.15 -1.42
N VAL A 295 -7.90 -4.05 -2.33
CA VAL A 295 -8.49 -3.71 -3.64
C VAL A 295 -9.81 -2.96 -3.47
N ILE A 296 -10.70 -3.46 -2.61
CA ILE A 296 -11.99 -2.82 -2.34
C ILE A 296 -11.79 -1.45 -1.70
N LYS A 297 -10.90 -1.34 -0.72
CA LYS A 297 -10.60 -0.08 -0.02
C LYS A 297 -9.98 0.94 -0.97
N ALA A 298 -8.96 0.56 -1.74
CA ALA A 298 -8.30 1.43 -2.71
C ALA A 298 -9.32 1.97 -3.72
N ARG A 299 -10.22 1.11 -4.20
CA ARG A 299 -11.29 1.53 -5.13
C ARG A 299 -12.27 2.52 -4.49
N LYS A 300 -12.69 2.29 -3.24
CA LYS A 300 -13.56 3.24 -2.52
C LYS A 300 -12.88 4.59 -2.32
N GLN A 301 -11.59 4.59 -1.98
CA GLN A 301 -10.86 5.83 -1.71
C GLN A 301 -10.54 6.60 -2.99
N ALA A 302 -10.26 5.91 -4.11
CA ALA A 302 -9.81 6.51 -5.37
C ALA A 302 -10.67 7.68 -5.87
N PHE A 303 -11.99 7.65 -5.63
CA PHE A 303 -12.94 8.63 -6.13
C PHE A 303 -13.54 9.55 -5.07
N THR A 304 -13.10 9.43 -3.82
CA THR A 304 -13.61 10.29 -2.76
C THR A 304 -12.99 11.68 -2.82
N SER A 305 -13.84 12.71 -2.78
CA SER A 305 -13.43 14.07 -2.44
C SER A 305 -14.41 14.74 -1.48
N TYR A 306 -13.89 15.46 -0.49
CA TYR A 306 -14.68 16.29 0.43
C TYR A 306 -13.80 17.36 1.08
N GLN A 307 -14.43 18.43 1.57
CA GLN A 307 -13.75 19.48 2.32
C GLN A 307 -13.53 19.05 3.78
N ILE A 308 -12.32 19.32 4.28
CA ILE A 308 -11.93 19.11 5.68
C ILE A 308 -12.23 20.41 6.44
N GLY A 309 -12.99 20.30 7.53
CA GLY A 309 -13.36 21.43 8.40
C GLY A 309 -12.33 21.78 9.47
#